data_AF-A0A0G4N1J8-F1
#
_entry.id   AF-A0A0G4N1J8-F1
#
_cell.length_a   1.000
_cell.length_b   1.000
_cell.length_c   1.000
_cell.angle_alpha   90.00
_cell.angle_beta   90.00
_cell.angle_gamma   90.00
#
_symmetry.space_group_name_H-M   'P 1'
#
loop_
_entity.id
_entity.type
_entity.pdbx_description
1 polymer ?
#
loop_
_entity_poly.entity_id
_entity_poly.type
_entity_poly.pdbx_seq_one_letter_code
_entity_poly.pdbx_strand_id
1 'polypeptide(L)'
;MANHGANTKRMTRPEEGRWIEFCRAAKLEQKESMEACKASIFKAYLFWRTRNSRIKKESSIMTYWNVLSMVYAERTKRYMDGGVLYDIGNWIHTSLTPEFDLDTSKKEKSGLFVEDLDLILHYHFVRDEELYTHERLRVQLALILIVAGATATRPDALIARRLDRAIREFHDTIHAEEVDRQIQGTKPDAELLAPSETEYELRERAEDYFKAGKDLR
;
A
#
# COMPACT_ATOMS: atom_id res chain seq x y z
N MET A 1 -19.78 9.52 7.01
CA MET A 1 -19.93 8.62 5.84
C MET A 1 -18.54 8.17 5.41
N ALA A 2 -18.34 6.89 5.06
CA ALA A 2 -17.02 6.38 4.67
C ALA A 2 -16.59 7.02 3.34
N ASN A 3 -15.74 8.05 3.38
CA ASN A 3 -15.08 8.58 2.20
C ASN A 3 -13.93 7.63 1.85
N HIS A 4 -14.24 6.63 1.04
CA HIS A 4 -13.28 5.64 0.59
C HIS A 4 -12.19 6.30 -0.27
N GLY A 5 -10.92 6.10 0.09
CA GLY A 5 -9.78 6.57 -0.70
C GLY A 5 -9.78 5.99 -2.12
N ALA A 6 -9.00 6.58 -3.03
CA ALA A 6 -9.00 6.20 -4.45
C ALA A 6 -8.80 4.69 -4.69
N ASN A 7 -7.94 4.04 -3.90
CA ASN A 7 -7.71 2.59 -3.99
C ASN A 7 -8.93 1.76 -3.59
N THR A 8 -9.68 2.15 -2.56
CA THR A 8 -10.89 1.44 -2.15
C THR A 8 -11.97 1.57 -3.22
N LYS A 9 -12.11 2.74 -3.86
CA LYS A 9 -13.02 2.95 -5.00
C LYS A 9 -12.68 2.07 -6.22
N ARG A 10 -11.38 1.75 -6.44
CA ARG A 10 -10.95 0.82 -7.50
C ARG A 10 -11.41 -0.61 -7.25
N MET A 11 -11.65 -0.99 -5.99
CA MET A 11 -12.15 -2.33 -5.64
C MET A 11 -13.67 -2.40 -5.59
N THR A 12 -14.33 -1.38 -5.05
CA THR A 12 -15.80 -1.39 -4.86
C THR A 12 -16.55 -1.29 -6.18
N ARG A 13 -16.10 -0.47 -7.13
CA ARG A 13 -16.79 -0.29 -8.43
C ARG A 13 -16.91 -1.58 -9.26
N PRO A 14 -15.84 -2.38 -9.45
CA PRO A 14 -15.96 -3.66 -10.17
C PRO A 14 -16.88 -4.65 -9.45
N GLU A 15 -16.80 -4.71 -8.11
CA GLU A 15 -17.61 -5.64 -7.33
C GLU A 15 -19.10 -5.26 -7.38
N GLU A 16 -19.40 -3.96 -7.37
CA GLU A 16 -20.75 -3.46 -7.62
C GLU A 16 -21.25 -3.82 -9.03
N GLY A 17 -20.39 -3.72 -10.05
CA GLY A 17 -20.73 -4.17 -11.41
C GLY A 17 -21.14 -5.65 -11.44
N ARG A 18 -20.40 -6.51 -10.71
CA ARG A 18 -20.73 -7.94 -10.57
C ARG A 18 -22.03 -8.18 -9.81
N TRP A 19 -22.30 -7.39 -8.78
CA TRP A 19 -23.58 -7.43 -8.08
C TRP A 19 -24.76 -7.12 -9.01
N ILE A 20 -24.63 -6.12 -9.87
CA ILE A 20 -25.66 -5.76 -10.86
C ILE A 20 -25.92 -6.92 -11.83
N GLU A 21 -24.86 -7.56 -12.32
CA GLU A 21 -24.97 -8.73 -13.20
C GLU A 21 -25.71 -9.89 -12.52
N PHE A 22 -25.40 -10.16 -11.25
CA PHE A 22 -26.11 -11.15 -10.45
C PHE A 22 -27.59 -10.81 -10.28
N CYS A 23 -27.92 -9.58 -9.87
CA CYS A 23 -29.31 -9.16 -9.70
C CYS A 23 -30.09 -9.31 -11.01
N ARG A 24 -29.48 -8.98 -12.16
CA ARG A 24 -30.08 -9.18 -13.47
C ARG A 24 -30.33 -10.66 -13.77
N ALA A 25 -29.35 -11.53 -13.49
CA ALA A 25 -29.48 -12.97 -13.71
C ALA A 25 -30.52 -13.62 -12.78
N ALA A 26 -30.61 -13.17 -11.53
CA ALA A 26 -31.54 -13.65 -10.51
C ALA A 26 -32.93 -13.00 -10.58
N LYS A 27 -33.15 -12.06 -11.51
CA LYS A 27 -34.38 -11.24 -11.63
C LYS A 27 -34.75 -10.52 -10.32
N LEU A 28 -33.74 -10.04 -9.61
CA LEU A 28 -33.87 -9.29 -8.37
C LEU A 28 -33.73 -7.80 -8.63
N GLU A 29 -34.49 -6.97 -7.90
CA GLU A 29 -34.29 -5.53 -7.90
C GLU A 29 -33.03 -5.20 -7.08
N GLN A 30 -32.11 -4.43 -7.68
CA GLN A 30 -30.76 -4.25 -7.16
C GLN A 30 -30.75 -3.51 -5.81
N LYS A 31 -31.53 -2.43 -5.71
CA LYS A 31 -31.50 -1.52 -4.57
C LYS A 31 -32.17 -2.15 -3.35
N GLU A 32 -33.35 -2.72 -3.54
CA GLU A 32 -34.14 -3.45 -2.56
C GLU A 32 -33.36 -4.66 -2.04
N SER A 33 -32.71 -5.43 -2.93
CA SER A 33 -31.89 -6.57 -2.51
C SER A 33 -30.71 -6.16 -1.63
N MET A 34 -30.09 -5.02 -1.95
CA MET A 34 -29.01 -4.46 -1.13
C MET A 34 -29.56 -3.92 0.20
N GLU A 35 -30.66 -3.18 0.20
CA GLU A 35 -31.26 -2.54 1.39
C GLU A 35 -31.89 -3.54 2.36
N ALA A 36 -32.44 -4.64 1.85
CA ALA A 36 -33.05 -5.71 2.65
C ALA A 36 -32.03 -6.43 3.54
N CYS A 37 -30.73 -6.38 3.19
CA CYS A 37 -29.63 -6.93 3.97
C CYS A 37 -29.84 -8.41 4.37
N LYS A 38 -30.51 -9.19 3.53
CA LYS A 38 -30.79 -10.61 3.81
C LYS A 38 -29.54 -11.45 3.54
N ALA A 39 -29.08 -12.17 4.55
CA ALA A 39 -27.90 -13.05 4.43
C ALA A 39 -28.02 -14.04 3.26
N SER A 40 -29.21 -14.58 3.01
CA SER A 40 -29.48 -15.51 1.91
C SER A 40 -29.18 -14.93 0.52
N ILE A 41 -29.44 -13.63 0.30
CA ILE A 41 -29.17 -12.99 -0.99
C ILE A 41 -27.66 -12.86 -1.19
N PHE A 42 -26.91 -12.45 -0.16
CA PHE A 42 -25.46 -12.36 -0.24
C PHE A 42 -24.80 -13.73 -0.42
N LYS A 43 -25.30 -14.77 0.26
CA LYS A 43 -24.85 -16.16 0.05
C LYS A 43 -25.09 -16.60 -1.41
N ALA A 44 -26.27 -16.34 -1.95
CA ALA A 44 -26.59 -16.64 -3.36
C ALA A 44 -25.68 -15.86 -4.33
N TYR A 45 -25.38 -14.59 -4.04
CA TYR A 45 -24.43 -13.81 -4.82
C TYR A 45 -23.03 -14.41 -4.79
N LEU A 46 -22.48 -14.74 -3.61
CA LEU A 46 -21.14 -15.29 -3.48
C LEU A 46 -21.02 -16.68 -4.13
N PHE A 47 -22.08 -17.48 -4.06
CA PHE A 47 -22.20 -18.72 -4.80
C PHE A 47 -22.12 -18.48 -6.32
N TRP A 48 -22.95 -17.58 -6.84
CA TRP A 48 -22.94 -17.19 -8.24
C TRP A 48 -21.59 -16.61 -8.66
N ARG A 49 -20.97 -15.80 -7.81
CA ARG A 49 -19.67 -15.14 -8.02
C ARG A 49 -18.54 -16.16 -8.16
N THR A 50 -18.57 -17.21 -7.33
CA THR A 50 -17.61 -18.32 -7.36
C THR A 50 -17.79 -19.15 -8.62
N ARG A 51 -19.03 -19.52 -8.94
CA ARG A 51 -19.38 -20.33 -10.11
C ARG A 51 -19.07 -19.63 -11.44
N ASN A 52 -19.30 -18.33 -11.53
CA ASN A 52 -19.12 -17.56 -12.76
C ASN A 52 -17.74 -16.90 -12.86
N SER A 53 -16.74 -17.38 -12.10
CA SER A 53 -15.37 -16.92 -12.18
C SER A 53 -14.37 -18.03 -11.90
N ARG A 54 -13.11 -17.80 -12.31
CA ARG A 54 -12.03 -18.79 -12.16
C ARG A 54 -11.38 -18.67 -10.78
N ILE A 55 -12.19 -18.72 -9.72
CA ILE A 55 -11.73 -18.55 -8.35
C ILE A 55 -11.34 -19.92 -7.79
N LYS A 56 -10.15 -20.00 -7.20
CA LYS A 56 -9.60 -21.24 -6.64
C LYS A 56 -9.22 -21.15 -5.17
N LYS A 57 -9.27 -19.96 -4.58
CA LYS A 57 -8.79 -19.68 -3.22
C LYS A 57 -9.93 -19.13 -2.35
N GLU A 58 -10.08 -19.66 -1.14
CA GLU A 58 -11.08 -19.17 -0.17
C GLU A 58 -10.83 -17.69 0.16
N SER A 59 -9.56 -17.31 0.33
CA SER A 59 -9.17 -15.93 0.66
C SER A 59 -9.64 -14.90 -0.38
N SER A 60 -9.77 -15.31 -1.65
CA SER A 60 -10.31 -14.45 -2.71
C SER A 60 -11.80 -14.18 -2.51
N ILE A 61 -12.59 -15.20 -2.17
CA ILE A 61 -14.01 -15.04 -1.87
C ILE A 61 -14.21 -14.19 -0.62
N MET A 62 -13.44 -14.43 0.44
CA MET A 62 -13.47 -13.58 1.64
C MET A 62 -13.15 -12.12 1.33
N THR A 63 -12.22 -11.88 0.40
CA THR A 63 -11.92 -10.52 -0.07
C THR A 63 -13.11 -9.90 -0.80
N TYR A 64 -13.74 -10.63 -1.72
CA TYR A 64 -14.93 -10.13 -2.42
C TYR A 64 -16.09 -9.87 -1.47
N TRP A 65 -16.28 -10.73 -0.45
CA TRP A 65 -17.26 -10.51 0.61
C TRP A 65 -17.00 -9.20 1.36
N ASN A 66 -15.76 -8.96 1.79
CA ASN A 66 -15.39 -7.72 2.46
C ASN A 66 -15.58 -6.49 1.57
N VAL A 67 -15.32 -6.61 0.26
CA VAL A 67 -15.56 -5.52 -0.69
C VAL A 67 -17.06 -5.27 -0.87
N LEU A 68 -17.86 -6.33 -0.96
CA LEU A 68 -19.31 -6.21 -1.08
C LEU A 68 -19.96 -5.60 0.17
N SER A 69 -19.47 -5.92 1.37
CA SER A 69 -19.94 -5.29 2.60
C SER A 69 -19.59 -3.79 2.67
N MET A 70 -18.46 -3.37 2.09
CA MET A 70 -18.15 -1.96 1.87
C MET A 70 -19.12 -1.31 0.87
N VAL A 71 -19.43 -1.97 -0.25
CA VAL A 71 -20.43 -1.49 -1.23
C VAL A 71 -21.79 -1.31 -0.55
N TYR A 72 -22.23 -2.28 0.26
CA TYR A 72 -23.45 -2.17 1.05
C TYR A 72 -23.44 -0.93 1.94
N ALA A 73 -22.34 -0.70 2.68
CA ALA A 73 -22.25 0.45 3.59
C ALA A 73 -22.25 1.79 2.84
N GLU A 74 -21.61 1.85 1.68
CA GLU A 74 -21.60 3.03 0.82
C GLU A 74 -23.00 3.34 0.25
N ARG A 75 -23.75 2.32 -0.17
CA ARG A 75 -25.06 2.47 -0.81
C ARG A 75 -26.18 2.73 0.19
N THR A 76 -26.23 1.98 1.28
CA THR A 76 -27.29 2.08 2.29
C THR A 76 -27.01 3.12 3.37
N LYS A 77 -25.80 3.69 3.40
CA LYS A 77 -25.32 4.60 4.45
C LYS A 77 -25.39 4.03 5.86
N ARG A 78 -25.44 2.69 5.99
CA ARG A 78 -25.51 1.94 7.25
C ARG A 78 -24.44 0.87 7.29
N TYR A 79 -23.91 0.56 8.46
CA TYR A 79 -23.07 -0.62 8.62
C TYR A 79 -23.92 -1.89 8.63
N MET A 80 -23.36 -2.96 8.09
CA MET A 80 -23.98 -4.28 8.18
C MET A 80 -23.90 -4.80 9.61
N ASP A 81 -24.92 -5.52 10.04
CA ASP A 81 -24.93 -6.16 11.35
C ASP A 81 -23.79 -7.18 11.48
N GLY A 82 -23.15 -7.22 12.66
CA GLY A 82 -22.03 -8.10 12.94
C GLY A 82 -22.40 -9.59 12.85
N GLY A 83 -23.64 -9.95 13.20
CA GLY A 83 -24.16 -11.31 13.08
C GLY A 83 -24.28 -11.74 11.62
N VAL A 84 -24.70 -10.85 10.72
CA VAL A 84 -24.75 -11.14 9.27
C VAL A 84 -23.34 -11.30 8.70
N LEU A 85 -22.40 -10.43 9.10
CA LEU A 85 -20.98 -10.54 8.70
C LEU A 85 -20.38 -11.89 9.13
N TYR A 86 -20.66 -12.30 10.36
CA TYR A 86 -20.20 -13.57 10.93
C TYR A 86 -20.86 -14.78 10.25
N ASP A 87 -22.18 -14.77 10.06
CA ASP A 87 -22.93 -15.85 9.41
C ASP A 87 -22.40 -16.13 7.99
N ILE A 88 -22.21 -15.08 7.19
CA ILE A 88 -21.73 -15.23 5.82
C ILE A 88 -20.26 -15.69 5.81
N GLY A 89 -19.42 -15.11 6.66
CA GLY A 89 -18.02 -15.56 6.80
C GLY A 89 -17.91 -17.04 7.17
N ASN A 90 -18.69 -17.48 8.15
CA ASN A 90 -18.73 -18.87 8.58
C ASN A 90 -19.29 -19.80 7.49
N TRP A 91 -20.33 -19.37 6.75
CA TRP A 91 -20.89 -20.11 5.63
C TRP A 91 -19.90 -20.26 4.45
N ILE A 92 -19.09 -19.23 4.17
CA ILE A 92 -18.02 -19.32 3.16
C ILE A 92 -17.06 -20.46 3.52
N HIS A 93 -16.66 -20.55 4.78
CA HIS A 93 -15.74 -21.58 5.25
C HIS A 93 -16.37 -22.98 5.29
N THR A 94 -17.58 -23.09 5.84
CA THR A 94 -18.20 -24.39 6.16
C THR A 94 -18.99 -25.00 5.01
N SER A 95 -19.48 -24.20 4.07
CA SER A 95 -20.35 -24.68 2.98
C SER A 95 -19.75 -24.40 1.60
N LEU A 96 -19.43 -23.13 1.31
CA LEU A 96 -19.00 -22.74 -0.03
C LEU A 96 -17.62 -23.28 -0.38
N THR A 97 -16.69 -23.26 0.58
CA THR A 97 -15.32 -23.74 0.38
C THR A 97 -15.26 -25.22 0.04
N PRO A 98 -15.91 -26.13 0.80
CA PRO A 98 -16.02 -27.54 0.40
C PRO A 98 -16.74 -27.76 -0.93
N GLU A 99 -17.79 -26.99 -1.22
CA GLU A 99 -18.59 -27.17 -2.44
C GLU A 99 -17.81 -26.88 -3.73
N PHE A 100 -16.89 -25.91 -3.69
CA PHE A 100 -16.07 -25.53 -4.84
C PHE A 100 -14.61 -26.00 -4.73
N ASP A 101 -14.28 -26.82 -3.73
CA ASP A 101 -12.91 -27.27 -3.44
C ASP A 101 -11.91 -26.10 -3.39
N LEU A 102 -12.28 -25.04 -2.66
CA LEU A 102 -11.45 -23.85 -2.57
C LEU A 102 -10.23 -24.11 -1.72
N ASP A 103 -9.07 -23.72 -2.25
CA ASP A 103 -7.81 -23.89 -1.57
C ASP A 103 -7.67 -22.89 -0.40
N THR A 104 -7.47 -23.45 0.79
CA THR A 104 -7.32 -22.75 2.07
C THR A 104 -5.88 -22.64 2.53
N SER A 105 -4.93 -23.22 1.77
CA SER A 105 -3.51 -23.17 2.09
C SER A 105 -3.02 -21.72 2.14
N LYS A 106 -2.29 -21.42 3.20
CA LYS A 106 -1.60 -20.15 3.35
C LYS A 106 -0.52 -20.08 2.28
N LYS A 107 -0.58 -19.06 1.43
CA LYS A 107 0.51 -18.77 0.50
C LYS A 107 1.75 -18.43 1.32
N GLU A 108 2.82 -19.20 1.12
CA GLU A 108 4.14 -18.83 1.63
C GLU A 108 4.49 -17.45 1.08
N LYS A 109 4.77 -16.52 2.00
CA LYS A 109 5.22 -15.19 1.61
C LYS A 109 6.70 -15.34 1.26
N SER A 110 7.06 -15.05 0.01
CA SER A 110 8.45 -14.84 -0.37
C SER A 110 8.99 -13.66 0.44
N GLY A 111 9.72 -13.97 1.51
CA GLY A 111 10.51 -13.00 2.24
C GLY A 111 11.84 -12.81 1.53
N LEU A 112 12.32 -11.58 1.44
CA LEU A 112 13.69 -11.31 1.05
C LEU A 112 14.55 -11.40 2.30
N PHE A 113 15.47 -12.36 2.36
CA PHE A 113 16.43 -12.46 3.46
C PHE A 113 17.60 -11.49 3.26
N VAL A 114 18.44 -11.33 4.29
CA VAL A 114 19.59 -10.40 4.23
C VAL A 114 20.57 -10.83 3.14
N GLU A 115 20.76 -12.13 2.97
CA GLU A 115 21.60 -12.73 1.96
C GLU A 115 21.06 -12.49 0.54
N ASP A 116 19.73 -12.56 0.36
CA ASP A 116 19.10 -12.25 -0.92
C ASP A 116 19.26 -10.76 -1.25
N LEU A 117 19.15 -9.88 -0.26
CA LEU A 117 19.35 -8.44 -0.43
C LEU A 117 20.81 -8.12 -0.81
N ASP A 118 21.79 -8.73 -0.14
CA ASP A 118 23.21 -8.59 -0.49
C ASP A 118 23.48 -9.01 -1.94
N LEU A 119 22.92 -10.17 -2.33
CA LEU A 119 23.05 -10.66 -3.70
C LEU A 119 22.41 -9.69 -4.71
N ILE A 120 21.19 -9.21 -4.46
CA ILE A 120 20.52 -8.23 -5.32
C ILE A 120 21.35 -6.96 -5.45
N LEU A 121 21.87 -6.42 -4.34
CA LEU A 121 22.69 -5.21 -4.36
C LEU A 121 24.01 -5.42 -5.12
N HIS A 122 24.65 -6.57 -4.95
CA HIS A 122 25.84 -6.93 -5.69
C HIS A 122 25.58 -6.97 -7.20
N TYR A 123 24.51 -7.64 -7.65
CA TYR A 123 24.15 -7.65 -9.06
C TYR A 123 23.84 -6.24 -9.57
N HIS A 124 23.06 -5.47 -8.82
CA HIS A 124 22.64 -4.11 -9.16
C HIS A 124 23.80 -3.11 -9.34
N PHE A 125 24.84 -3.22 -8.50
CA PHE A 125 26.00 -2.33 -8.57
C PHE A 125 27.15 -2.84 -9.45
N VAL A 126 27.36 -4.16 -9.49
CA VAL A 126 28.58 -4.74 -10.07
C VAL A 126 28.33 -5.39 -11.42
N ARG A 127 27.14 -5.98 -11.64
CA ARG A 127 26.87 -6.83 -12.81
C ARG A 127 25.80 -6.26 -13.74
N ASP A 128 25.05 -5.26 -13.30
CA ASP A 128 24.00 -4.63 -14.08
C ASP A 128 24.58 -3.62 -15.07
N GLU A 129 24.58 -3.99 -16.34
CA GLU A 129 25.03 -3.18 -17.48
C GLU A 129 23.90 -2.36 -18.11
N GLU A 130 22.67 -2.40 -17.57
CA GLU A 130 21.56 -1.60 -18.10
C GLU A 130 21.84 -0.09 -17.96
N LEU A 131 21.45 0.66 -18.99
CA LEU A 131 21.52 2.11 -18.99
C LEU A 131 20.30 2.69 -18.29
N TYR A 132 20.49 3.19 -17.08
CA TYR A 132 19.47 3.98 -16.40
C TYR A 132 19.33 5.33 -17.13
N THR A 133 18.10 5.84 -17.23
CA THR A 133 17.85 7.20 -17.78
C THR A 133 18.73 8.26 -17.09
N HIS A 134 18.96 8.08 -15.79
CA HIS A 134 19.98 8.77 -15.00
C HIS A 134 20.60 7.81 -13.99
N GLU A 135 21.92 7.76 -13.87
CA GLU A 135 22.62 6.89 -12.91
C GLU A 135 22.26 7.18 -11.43
N ARG A 136 21.72 8.37 -11.14
CA ARG A 136 21.09 8.67 -9.83
C ARG A 136 20.02 7.65 -9.45
N LEU A 137 19.24 7.16 -10.41
CA LEU A 137 18.17 6.17 -10.17
C LEU A 137 18.75 4.84 -9.65
N ARG A 138 19.94 4.45 -10.12
CA ARG A 138 20.65 3.26 -9.64
C ARG A 138 20.94 3.38 -8.13
N VAL A 139 21.50 4.52 -7.70
CA VAL A 139 21.78 4.77 -6.28
C VAL A 139 20.51 4.84 -5.45
N GLN A 140 19.45 5.48 -5.97
CA GLN A 140 18.18 5.61 -5.26
C GLN A 140 17.47 4.26 -5.06
N LEU A 141 17.50 3.38 -6.07
CA LEU A 141 16.91 2.05 -5.98
C LEU A 141 17.60 1.21 -4.89
N ALA A 142 18.94 1.21 -4.88
CA ALA A 142 19.71 0.51 -3.85
C ALA A 142 19.39 1.01 -2.44
N LEU A 143 19.31 2.33 -2.24
CA LEU A 143 18.93 2.92 -0.96
C LEU A 143 17.53 2.49 -0.51
N ILE A 144 16.55 2.49 -1.43
CA ILE A 144 15.19 2.05 -1.14
C ILE A 144 15.18 0.58 -0.71
N LEU A 145 15.92 -0.29 -1.41
CA LEU A 145 16.01 -1.71 -1.07
C LEU A 145 16.63 -1.93 0.32
N ILE A 146 17.72 -1.23 0.64
CA ILE A 146 18.39 -1.30 1.96
C ILE A 146 17.44 -0.85 3.06
N VAL A 147 16.80 0.31 2.90
CA VAL A 147 15.88 0.86 3.92
C VAL A 147 14.64 -0.02 4.06
N ALA A 148 14.08 -0.52 2.95
CA ALA A 148 12.93 -1.44 2.98
C ALA A 148 13.27 -2.74 3.70
N GLY A 149 14.44 -3.33 3.42
CA GLY A 149 14.93 -4.52 4.11
C GLY A 149 15.17 -4.28 5.61
N ALA A 150 15.91 -3.23 5.97
CA ALA A 150 16.26 -2.91 7.35
C ALA A 150 15.06 -2.56 8.23
N THR A 151 14.00 -1.99 7.65
CA THR A 151 12.81 -1.55 8.40
C THR A 151 11.59 -2.42 8.18
N ALA A 152 11.68 -3.47 7.35
CA ALA A 152 10.55 -4.24 6.84
C ALA A 152 9.41 -3.36 6.28
N THR A 153 9.73 -2.16 5.77
CA THR A 153 8.74 -1.20 5.26
C THR A 153 8.47 -1.43 3.79
N ARG A 154 7.20 -1.31 3.39
CA ARG A 154 6.80 -1.41 1.98
C ARG A 154 7.38 -0.24 1.17
N PRO A 155 7.88 -0.48 -0.06
CA PRO A 155 8.43 0.59 -0.92
C PRO A 155 7.48 1.79 -1.09
N ASP A 156 6.18 1.56 -1.30
CA ASP A 156 5.18 2.63 -1.41
C ASP A 156 5.13 3.55 -0.19
N ALA A 157 5.32 3.02 1.01
CA ALA A 157 5.31 3.83 2.23
C ALA A 157 6.59 4.68 2.38
N LEU A 158 7.71 4.19 1.84
CA LEU A 158 8.98 4.94 1.81
C LEU A 158 8.93 6.06 0.77
N ILE A 159 8.48 5.73 -0.44
CA ILE A 159 8.43 6.65 -1.59
C ILE A 159 7.38 7.75 -1.34
N ALA A 160 6.14 7.40 -0.98
CA ALA A 160 5.05 8.37 -0.91
C ALA A 160 5.13 9.36 0.26
N ARG A 161 5.89 9.08 1.32
CA ARG A 161 5.91 9.95 2.52
C ARG A 161 7.26 10.59 2.83
N ARG A 162 8.36 9.88 2.55
CA ARG A 162 9.71 10.35 2.89
C ARG A 162 10.42 10.94 1.67
N LEU A 163 10.29 10.32 0.50
CA LEU A 163 10.91 10.85 -0.72
C LEU A 163 10.26 12.17 -1.15
N ASP A 164 8.93 12.26 -1.16
CA ASP A 164 8.24 13.53 -1.49
C ASP A 164 8.59 14.66 -0.54
N ARG A 165 8.77 14.35 0.75
CA ARG A 165 9.22 15.33 1.74
C ARG A 165 10.67 15.73 1.50
N ALA A 166 11.57 14.76 1.34
CA ALA A 166 12.98 15.01 1.09
C ALA A 166 13.22 15.73 -0.25
N ILE A 167 12.41 15.46 -1.29
CA ILE A 167 12.43 16.19 -2.56
C ILE A 167 12.00 17.64 -2.34
N ARG A 168 10.92 17.88 -1.59
CA ARG A 168 10.49 19.26 -1.25
C ARG A 168 11.57 19.98 -0.45
N GLU A 169 12.06 19.38 0.63
CA GLU A 169 13.13 19.94 1.46
C GLU A 169 14.40 20.19 0.64
N PHE A 170 14.78 19.28 -0.28
CA PHE A 170 15.90 19.48 -1.20
C PHE A 170 15.66 20.65 -2.15
N HIS A 171 14.47 20.77 -2.75
CA HIS A 171 14.14 21.90 -3.62
C HIS A 171 14.05 23.24 -2.87
N ASP A 172 13.63 23.22 -1.60
CA ASP A 172 13.58 24.40 -0.75
C ASP A 172 15.00 24.84 -0.29
N THR A 173 15.96 23.92 -0.24
CA THR A 173 17.32 24.15 0.27
C THR A 173 18.39 24.27 -0.82
N ILE A 174 18.10 23.85 -2.05
CA ILE A 174 19.02 23.96 -3.19
C ILE A 174 18.85 25.33 -3.85
N HIS A 175 19.92 26.12 -3.86
CA HIS A 175 20.05 27.29 -4.72
C HIS A 175 20.44 26.85 -6.14
N ALA A 176 19.46 26.66 -7.02
CA ALA A 176 19.69 26.20 -8.40
C ALA A 176 20.72 27.06 -9.16
N GLU A 177 20.73 28.37 -8.92
CA GLU A 177 21.70 29.32 -9.50
C GLU A 177 23.14 29.06 -9.02
N GLU A 178 23.33 28.67 -7.77
CA GLU A 178 24.64 28.35 -7.20
C GLU A 178 25.16 26.99 -7.73
N VAL A 179 24.27 26.03 -7.93
CA VAL A 179 24.61 24.75 -8.57
C VAL A 179 25.08 24.95 -10.01
N ASP A 180 24.36 25.76 -10.79
CA ASP A 180 24.73 26.05 -12.19
C ASP A 180 26.06 26.81 -12.31
N ARG A 181 26.33 27.75 -11.39
CA ARG A 181 27.62 28.44 -11.30
C ARG A 181 28.78 27.48 -11.09
N GLN A 182 28.64 26.54 -10.16
CA GLN A 182 29.68 25.56 -9.86
C GLN A 182 29.90 24.58 -11.01
N ILE A 183 28.84 24.16 -11.70
CA ILE A 183 28.94 23.32 -12.90
C ILE A 183 29.71 24.04 -14.02
N GLN A 184 29.58 25.37 -14.11
CA GLN A 184 30.35 26.22 -15.04
C GLN A 184 31.78 26.52 -14.56
N GLY A 185 32.23 25.91 -13.46
CA GLY A 185 33.58 26.09 -12.90
C GLY A 185 33.76 27.39 -12.13
N THR A 186 32.67 28.09 -11.81
CA THR A 186 32.69 29.32 -11.02
C THR A 186 32.76 28.96 -9.54
N LYS A 187 33.66 29.62 -8.79
CA LYS A 187 33.79 29.37 -7.35
C LYS A 187 32.50 29.74 -6.60
N PRO A 188 32.19 29.02 -5.51
CA PRO A 188 30.96 29.26 -4.78
C PRO A 188 30.86 30.67 -4.21
N ASP A 189 29.68 31.28 -4.27
CA ASP A 189 29.47 32.58 -3.61
C ASP A 189 29.27 32.40 -2.11
N ALA A 190 30.10 33.06 -1.31
CA ALA A 190 29.97 32.98 0.15
C ALA A 190 28.66 33.61 0.65
N GLU A 191 28.06 34.54 -0.11
CA GLU A 191 26.77 35.16 0.23
C GLU A 191 25.56 34.27 -0.11
N LEU A 192 25.65 33.41 -1.15
CA LEU A 192 24.58 32.47 -1.53
C LEU A 192 24.65 31.15 -0.74
N LEU A 193 25.79 30.86 -0.12
CA LEU A 193 26.00 29.75 0.80
C LEU A 193 25.58 30.06 2.24
N ALA A 194 25.11 31.28 2.53
CA ALA A 194 24.62 31.64 3.86
C ALA A 194 23.35 30.80 4.17
N PRO A 195 23.37 29.93 5.19
CA PRO A 195 22.15 29.27 5.63
C PRO A 195 21.18 30.30 6.21
N SER A 196 19.90 29.92 6.29
CA SER A 196 18.87 30.67 7.02
C SER A 196 19.39 31.19 8.36
N GLU A 197 18.84 32.32 8.85
CA GLU A 197 19.05 32.89 10.20
C GLU A 197 18.66 31.96 11.36
N THR A 198 18.57 30.65 11.12
CA THR A 198 18.36 29.63 12.14
C THR A 198 19.73 29.27 12.70
N GLU A 199 20.04 29.85 13.85
CA GLU A 199 21.16 29.44 14.71
C GLU A 199 21.02 27.94 15.02
N TYR A 200 21.73 27.11 14.26
CA TYR A 200 21.82 25.68 14.55
C TYR A 200 22.73 25.51 15.75
N GLU A 201 22.14 25.52 16.95
CA GLU A 201 22.74 25.08 18.20
C GLU A 201 23.06 23.57 18.16
N LEU A 202 24.06 23.21 17.36
CA LEU A 202 24.56 21.84 17.19
C LEU A 202 25.26 21.32 18.44
N ARG A 203 25.70 22.21 19.34
CA ARG A 203 26.45 21.86 20.54
C ARG A 203 25.55 21.42 21.69
N GLU A 204 24.45 22.14 21.95
CA GLU A 204 23.49 21.78 23.00
C GLU A 204 22.77 20.45 22.69
N ARG A 205 22.33 20.25 21.44
CA ARG A 205 21.64 19.00 21.06
C ARG A 205 22.53 17.77 21.17
N ALA A 206 23.82 17.89 20.83
CA ALA A 206 24.76 16.77 20.95
C ALA A 206 24.98 16.37 22.42
N GLU A 207 25.08 17.35 23.33
CA GLU A 207 25.23 17.10 24.76
C GLU A 207 23.98 16.44 25.38
N ASP A 208 22.78 16.81 24.92
CA ASP A 208 21.53 16.17 25.36
C ASP A 208 21.42 14.70 24.91
N TYR A 209 21.85 14.38 23.68
CA TYR A 209 21.90 12.98 23.22
C TYR A 209 22.95 12.16 23.97
N PHE A 210 24.08 12.75 24.35
CA PHE A 210 25.11 12.08 25.16
C PHE A 210 24.72 11.93 26.64
N LYS A 211 23.94 12.85 27.21
CA LYS A 211 23.35 12.71 28.54
C LYS A 211 22.27 11.63 28.58
N ALA A 212 21.32 11.65 27.63
CA ALA A 212 20.23 10.68 27.56
C ALA A 212 20.69 9.22 27.36
N GLY A 213 21.85 9.02 26.71
CA GLY A 213 22.46 7.69 26.55
C GLY A 213 23.20 7.15 27.79
N LYS A 214 23.48 8.00 28.79
CA LYS A 214 24.14 7.62 30.05
C LYS A 214 23.15 7.16 31.13
N ASP A 215 21.90 7.58 31.06
CA ASP A 215 20.83 7.20 32.00
C ASP A 215 20.12 5.88 31.62
N LEU A 216 20.60 5.18 30.58
CA LEU A 216 20.07 3.90 30.09
C LEU A 216 21.06 2.73 30.25
N ARG A 217 22.01 2.81 31.19
CA ARG A 217 22.80 1.66 31.68
C ARG A 217 22.64 1.48 33.17
#